data_AF-A0A9D1VYM8-F1
#
_entry.id   AF-A0A9D1VYM8-F1
#
_cell.length_a   1.000
_cell.length_b   1.000
_cell.length_c   1.000
_cell.angle_alpha   90.00
_cell.angle_beta   90.00
_cell.angle_gamma   90.00
#
_symmetry.space_group_name_H-M   'P 1'
#
loop_
_entity.id
_entity.type
_entity.pdbx_description
1 polymer ?
#
loop_
_entity_poly.entity_id
_entity_poly.type
_entity_poly.pdbx_seq_one_letter_code
_entity_poly.pdbx_strand_id
1 'polypeptide(L)' 'MKKVVKFGGSSLASADQFKKVGAIIHGDENRRYVVPSAPGKRFSSDTKVTDMLYACYESAVKGE' A
#
# COMPACT_ATOMS: atom_id res chain seq x y z
N MET A 1 -23.60 -9.13 6.52
CA MET A 1 -23.58 -7.68 6.18
C MET A 1 -22.23 -7.37 5.56
N LYS A 2 -22.19 -6.80 4.34
CA LYS A 2 -20.90 -6.51 3.67
C LYS A 2 -20.07 -5.51 4.49
N LYS A 3 -18.80 -5.82 4.70
CA LYS A 3 -17.81 -5.02 5.43
C LYS A 3 -16.79 -4.44 4.45
N VAL A 4 -16.32 -3.24 4.79
CA VAL A 4 -15.24 -2.53 4.10
C VAL A 4 -14.01 -2.55 5.01
N VAL A 5 -12.84 -2.78 4.44
CA VAL A 5 -11.56 -2.69 5.15
C VAL A 5 -10.59 -1.78 4.40
N LYS A 6 -9.76 -1.05 5.15
CA LYS A 6 -8.71 -0.18 4.61
C LYS A 6 -7.37 -0.61 5.20
N PHE A 7 -6.35 -0.72 4.34
CA PHE A 7 -4.99 -1.02 4.77
C PHE A 7 -4.08 0.17 4.46
N GLY A 8 -3.37 0.66 5.48
CA GLY A 8 -2.39 1.73 5.33
C GLY A 8 -1.12 1.25 4.61
N GLY A 9 -0.26 2.18 4.21
CA GLY A 9 0.96 1.83 3.47
C GLY A 9 1.89 0.88 4.24
N SER A 10 2.02 1.03 5.56
CA SER A 10 2.85 0.12 6.39
C SER A 10 2.34 -1.32 6.39
N SER A 11 1.02 -1.52 6.35
CA SER A 11 0.39 -2.84 6.21
C SER A 11 0.61 -3.47 4.84
N LEU A 12 1.18 -2.73 3.88
CA LEU A 12 1.43 -3.15 2.51
C LEU A 12 2.90 -2.93 2.10
N ALA A 13 3.80 -2.76 3.07
CA ALA A 13 5.20 -2.40 2.81
C ALA A 13 6.07 -3.56 2.30
N SER A 14 5.65 -4.82 2.50
CA SER A 14 6.43 -5.99 2.10
C SER A 14 5.53 -7.20 1.81
N ALA A 15 6.08 -8.22 1.13
CA ALA A 15 5.37 -9.46 0.83
C ALA A 15 4.81 -10.15 2.09
N ASP A 16 5.54 -10.12 3.21
CA ASP A 16 5.06 -10.71 4.46
C ASP A 16 3.90 -9.93 5.08
N GLN A 17 3.85 -8.61 4.90
CA GLN A 17 2.69 -7.81 5.28
C GLN A 17 1.48 -8.13 4.40
N PHE A 18 1.69 -8.34 3.10
CA PHE A 18 0.62 -8.81 2.20
C PHE A 18 0.04 -10.16 2.61
N LYS A 19 0.86 -11.13 3.04
CA LYS A 19 0.36 -12.41 3.58
C LYS A 19 -0.55 -12.20 4.79
N LYS A 20 -0.18 -11.31 5.72
CA LYS A 20 -1.00 -10.95 6.89
C LYS A 20 -2.31 -10.29 6.48
N VAL A 21 -2.25 -9.33 5.55
CA VAL A 21 -3.44 -8.67 5.00
C VAL A 21 -4.37 -9.69 4.32
N GLY A 22 -3.82 -10.62 3.54
CA GLY A 22 -4.59 -11.71 2.93
C GLY A 22 -5.29 -12.56 3.98
N ALA A 23 -4.59 -12.98 5.03
CA ALA A 23 -5.20 -13.73 6.13
C ALA A 23 -6.32 -12.95 6.83
N ILE A 24 -6.16 -11.63 7.04
CA ILE A 24 -7.21 -10.77 7.59
C ILE A 24 -8.41 -10.72 6.63
N ILE A 25 -8.22 -10.49 5.34
CA ILE A 25 -9.32 -10.42 4.37
C ILE A 25 -10.09 -11.74 4.34
N HIS A 26 -9.38 -12.87 4.26
CA HIS A 26 -10.00 -14.20 4.18
C HIS A 26 -10.59 -14.71 5.51
N GLY A 27 -10.19 -14.14 6.65
CA GLY A 27 -10.73 -14.50 7.96
C GLY A 27 -12.16 -14.04 8.24
N ASP A 28 -12.78 -13.27 7.35
CA ASP A 28 -14.19 -12.90 7.43
C ASP A 28 -14.77 -12.73 6.02
N GLU A 29 -15.65 -13.66 5.62
CA GLU A 29 -16.31 -13.66 4.31
C GLU A 29 -17.14 -12.39 4.01
N ASN A 30 -17.44 -11.58 5.02
CA ASN A 30 -18.14 -10.31 4.82
C ASN A 30 -17.20 -9.19 4.34
N ARG A 31 -15.87 -9.32 4.47
CA ARG A 31 -14.88 -8.34 4.00
C ARG A 31 -14.76 -8.38 2.47
N ARG A 32 -15.72 -7.76 1.79
CA ARG A 32 -15.85 -7.80 0.32
C ARG A 32 -15.24 -6.59 -0.38
N TYR A 33 -15.02 -5.49 0.33
CA TYR A 33 -14.43 -4.28 -0.22
C TYR A 33 -13.12 -3.96 0.51
N VAL A 34 -12.04 -3.87 -0.25
CA VAL A 34 -10.68 -3.63 0.27
C VAL A 34 -10.14 -2.35 -0.37
N VAL A 35 -9.75 -1.38 0.46
CA VAL A 35 -9.15 -0.12 0.02
C VAL A 35 -7.67 -0.12 0.40
N PRO A 36 -6.76 -0.35 -0.55
CA PRO A 36 -5.32 -0.30 -0.30
C PRO A 36 -4.79 1.13 -0.43
N SER A 37 -3.71 1.42 0.29
CA SER A 37 -2.79 2.52 -0.01
C SER A 37 -1.65 2.03 -0.90
N ALA A 38 -0.84 2.94 -1.45
CA ALA A 38 0.47 2.58 -1.99
C ALA A 38 1.36 1.95 -0.89
N PRO A 39 2.34 1.10 -1.25
CA PRO A 39 3.30 0.54 -0.30
C PRO A 39 4.01 1.62 0.50
N GLY A 40 3.98 1.48 1.82
CA GLY A 40 4.68 2.34 2.74
C GLY A 40 6.16 1.97 2.84
N LYS A 41 6.90 2.81 3.56
CA LYS A 41 8.29 2.55 3.91
C LYS A 41 8.44 1.25 4.71
N ARG A 42 9.44 0.44 4.37
CA ARG A 42 9.80 -0.79 5.10
C ARG A 42 10.51 -0.50 6.42
N PHE A 43 11.28 0.59 6.45
CA PHE A 43 12.02 1.12 7.61
C PHE A 43 12.14 2.65 7.46
N SER A 44 12.60 3.36 8.49
CA SER A 44 12.54 4.84 8.55
C SER A 44 13.22 5.56 7.37
N SER A 45 14.37 5.06 6.92
CA SER A 45 15.15 5.59 5.81
C SER A 45 14.75 5.09 4.42
N ASP A 46 13.72 4.26 4.31
CA ASP A 46 13.24 3.75 3.02
C ASP A 46 12.51 4.85 2.21
N THR A 47 12.39 4.63 0.90
CA THR A 47 11.71 5.54 -0.01
C THR A 47 10.21 5.26 -0.02
N LYS A 48 9.40 6.33 0.06
CA LYS A 48 7.95 6.23 -0.07
C LYS A 48 7.58 6.21 -1.55
N VAL A 49 6.88 5.17 -1.99
CA VAL A 49 6.57 4.93 -3.42
C VAL A 49 5.85 6.12 -4.07
N THR A 50 4.91 6.74 -3.37
CA THR A 50 4.20 7.92 -3.90
C THR A 50 5.14 9.10 -4.15
N ASP A 51 6.16 9.29 -3.30
CA ASP A 51 7.11 10.39 -3.44
C ASP A 51 8.07 10.12 -4.61
N MET A 52 8.39 8.84 -4.86
CA MET A 52 9.12 8.41 -6.06
C MET A 52 8.34 8.71 -7.35
N LEU A 53 7.02 8.54 -7.35
CA LEU A 53 6.19 8.90 -8.51
C LEU A 53 6.18 10.42 -8.76
N TYR A 54 6.16 11.23 -7.71
CA TYR A 54 6.32 12.68 -7.84
C TYR A 54 7.69 13.05 -8.42
N ALA A 55 8.77 12.40 -7.95
CA ALA A 55 10.10 12.62 -8.50
C ALA A 55 10.19 12.28 -10.00
N CYS A 56 9.58 11.16 -10.43
CA CYS A 56 9.50 10.84 -11.86
C CYS A 56 8.77 11.92 -12.67
N TYR A 57 7.67 12.46 -12.15
CA TYR A 57 6.96 13.57 -12.78
C TYR A 57 7.83 14.82 -12.88
N GLU A 58 8.53 15.18 -11.80
CA GLU A 58 9.42 16.35 -11.79
C GLU A 58 10.56 16.24 -12.81
N SER A 59 11.21 15.07 -12.91
CA SER A 59 12.25 14.83 -13.91
C SER A 59 11.68 14.93 -15.33
N ALA A 60 10.50 14.35 -15.59
CA ALA A 60 9.85 14.46 -16.89
C ALA A 60 9.53 15.92 -17.27
N VAL A 61 9.07 16.74 -16.32
CA VAL A 61 8.79 18.18 -16.54
C VAL A 61 10.08 18.98 -16.79
N LYS A 62 11.21 18.55 -16.22
CA LYS A 62 12.53 19.17 -16.44
C LYS A 62 13.20 18.73 -17.75
N GLY A 63 12.71 17.67 -18.38
CA GLY A 63 13.32 17.09 -19.58
C GLY A 63 14.57 16.23 -19.29
N GLU A 64 14.63 15.64 -18.10
CA GLU A 64 15.67 14.69 -17.67
C GLU A 64 15.36 13.25 -18.12
#